data_AF-A0A2R4BRZ7-F1
#
_entry.id   AF-A0A2R4BRZ7-F1
#
_cell.length_a   1.000
_cell.length_b   1.000
_cell.length_c   1.000
_cell.angle_alpha   90.00
_cell.angle_beta   90.00
_cell.angle_gamma   90.00
#
_symmetry.space_group_name_H-M   'P 1'
#
loop_
_entity.id
_entity.type
_entity.pdbx_description
1 polymer ?
#
loop_
_entity_poly.entity_id
_entity_poly.type
_entity_poly.pdbx_seq_one_letter_code
_entity_poly.pdbx_strand_id
1 'polypeptide(L)'
;MMDAISRAGERGCSGGRSAFLRLLCSLCMAAALFQLGACTTLAPPRPYTTEAEARAARGEPARRWANDDGTTTLEYPTQPNGDTCLMVQVDQGGIVLRQWDALAPENLARVERGLDKEQVSRLLGSHRSEQRFRNSGEEVWDWNIRNDGPGIATLFNVHFIDGKVVRTSQTYVFPREGAVHGAWGGYYGYPWGWGVGWGYPRPFHPYPFGHPFFW
;
A
#
# COMPACT_ATOMS: atom_id res chain seq x y z
N MET A 1 -67.24 55.35 50.58
CA MET A 1 -67.82 54.97 49.29
C MET A 1 -66.66 54.51 48.42
N MET A 2 -66.44 53.20 48.39
CA MET A 2 -65.23 52.54 47.91
C MET A 2 -65.38 52.21 46.43
N ASP A 3 -64.39 52.58 45.64
CA ASP A 3 -64.17 52.02 44.31
C ASP A 3 -62.69 51.67 44.14
N ALA A 4 -62.47 50.62 43.34
CA ALA A 4 -61.19 50.13 42.80
C ALA A 4 -60.34 49.17 43.65
N ILE A 5 -60.66 47.87 43.59
CA ILE A 5 -59.68 46.77 43.70
C ILE A 5 -60.05 45.67 42.67
N SER A 6 -59.23 45.51 41.63
CA SER A 6 -59.02 44.18 41.00
C SER A 6 -57.67 44.11 40.27
N ARG A 7 -56.70 43.50 40.99
CA ARG A 7 -55.64 42.55 40.58
C ARG A 7 -54.90 42.84 39.25
N ALA A 8 -53.65 43.33 39.29
CA ALA A 8 -52.41 42.56 39.44
C ALA A 8 -52.29 41.46 38.37
N GLY A 9 -51.39 41.53 37.38
CA GLY A 9 -50.02 42.03 37.39
C GLY A 9 -49.13 40.88 36.89
N GLU A 10 -48.92 40.81 35.59
CA GLU A 10 -48.06 39.85 34.90
C GLU A 10 -46.63 39.91 35.46
N ARG A 11 -46.04 38.76 35.86
CA ARG A 11 -44.61 38.67 36.14
C ARG A 11 -43.99 37.54 35.33
N GLY A 12 -43.12 37.96 34.42
CA GLY A 12 -42.41 37.12 33.46
C GLY A 12 -41.39 36.18 34.08
N CYS A 13 -41.25 35.03 33.43
CA CYS A 13 -40.17 34.07 33.66
C CYS A 13 -39.51 33.78 32.30
N SER A 14 -38.53 34.60 31.89
CA SER A 14 -37.87 34.49 30.56
C SER A 14 -36.34 34.56 30.61
N GLY A 15 -35.73 35.08 31.69
CA GLY A 15 -34.29 35.36 31.74
C GLY A 15 -33.34 34.15 31.79
N GLY A 16 -33.73 33.04 32.43
CA GLY A 16 -32.81 31.91 32.68
C GLY A 16 -32.54 31.02 31.46
N ARG A 17 -33.51 30.88 30.55
CA ARG A 17 -33.40 30.03 29.35
C ARG A 17 -32.42 30.59 28.33
N SER A 18 -32.32 31.91 28.22
CA SER A 18 -31.45 32.59 27.26
C SER A 18 -29.97 32.51 27.65
N ALA A 19 -29.65 32.62 28.95
CA ALA A 19 -28.29 32.47 29.44
C ALA A 19 -27.76 31.03 29.29
N PHE A 20 -28.63 30.04 29.57
CA PHE A 20 -28.28 28.63 29.44
C PHE A 20 -28.06 28.21 27.98
N LEU A 21 -28.91 28.68 27.04
CA LEU A 21 -28.71 28.46 25.60
C LEU A 21 -27.42 29.12 25.08
N ARG A 22 -27.07 30.31 25.57
CA ARG A 22 -25.82 31.00 25.18
C ARG A 22 -24.58 30.26 25.68
N LEU A 23 -24.62 29.72 26.90
CA LEU A 23 -23.52 28.93 27.45
C LEU A 23 -23.34 27.62 26.67
N LEU A 24 -24.44 26.95 26.33
CA LEU A 24 -24.45 25.74 25.49
C LEU A 24 -23.92 26.02 24.08
N CYS A 25 -24.35 27.11 23.43
CA CYS A 25 -23.81 27.50 22.13
C CYS A 25 -22.31 27.81 22.18
N SER A 26 -21.84 28.52 23.22
CA SER A 26 -20.41 28.79 23.39
C SER A 26 -19.60 27.52 23.63
N LEU A 27 -20.11 26.56 24.40
CA LEU A 27 -19.47 25.25 24.60
C LEU A 27 -19.45 24.42 23.31
N CYS A 28 -20.54 24.41 22.53
CA CYS A 28 -20.60 23.73 21.24
C CYS A 28 -19.62 24.37 20.22
N MET A 29 -19.49 25.69 20.23
CA MET A 29 -18.57 26.41 19.33
C MET A 29 -17.11 26.17 19.73
N ALA A 30 -16.80 26.10 21.04
CA ALA A 30 -15.48 25.72 21.54
C ALA A 30 -15.12 24.25 21.25
N ALA A 31 -16.10 23.33 21.36
CA ALA A 31 -15.91 21.93 20.99
C ALA A 31 -15.70 21.74 19.48
N ALA A 32 -16.36 22.55 18.63
CA ALA A 32 -16.16 22.55 17.19
C ALA A 32 -14.76 23.07 16.79
N LEU A 33 -14.21 24.05 17.52
CA LEU A 33 -12.85 24.56 17.30
C LEU A 33 -11.77 23.52 17.64
N PHE A 34 -12.02 22.63 18.60
CA PHE A 34 -11.10 21.54 18.96
C PHE A 34 -11.04 20.40 17.92
N GLN A 35 -12.08 20.24 17.09
CA GLN A 35 -12.15 19.18 16.07
C GLN A 35 -11.36 19.53 14.78
N LEU A 36 -10.98 20.79 14.58
CA LEU A 36 -10.27 21.26 13.38
C LEU A 36 -8.76 20.94 13.37
N GLY A 37 -8.19 20.47 14.48
CA GLY A 37 -6.75 20.16 14.61
C GLY A 37 -6.32 18.80 14.03
N ALA A 38 -7.25 17.96 13.56
CA ALA A 38 -6.96 16.58 13.19
C ALA A 38 -6.43 16.39 11.75
N CYS A 39 -6.34 17.45 10.93
CA CYS A 39 -6.05 17.33 9.49
C CYS A 39 -4.58 17.57 9.08
N THR A 40 -3.58 17.37 9.96
CA THR A 40 -2.18 17.75 9.64
C THR A 40 -1.19 16.60 9.43
N THR A 41 -1.60 15.33 9.39
CA THR A 41 -0.65 14.22 9.58
C THR A 41 -0.54 13.21 8.43
N LEU A 42 -0.60 13.66 7.17
CA LEU A 42 -0.24 12.80 6.03
C LEU A 42 0.57 13.53 4.94
N ALA A 43 1.56 14.32 5.34
CA ALA A 43 2.61 14.71 4.38
C ALA A 43 3.49 13.48 4.10
N PRO A 44 3.76 13.13 2.82
CA PRO A 44 4.76 12.11 2.53
C PRO A 44 6.10 12.53 3.14
N PRO A 45 6.92 11.57 3.60
CA PRO A 45 8.22 11.88 4.20
C PRO A 45 9.01 12.78 3.24
N ARG A 46 9.55 13.88 3.77
CA ARG A 46 10.31 14.82 2.96
C ARG A 46 11.50 14.10 2.33
N PRO A 47 11.81 14.39 1.06
CA PRO A 47 13.00 13.84 0.44
C PRO A 47 14.25 14.31 1.19
N TYR A 48 15.26 13.45 1.22
CA TYR A 48 16.55 13.78 1.80
C TYR A 48 17.23 14.86 0.97
N THR A 49 17.99 15.72 1.63
CA THR A 49 18.75 16.80 1.00
C THR A 49 20.23 16.48 0.87
N THR A 50 20.75 15.62 1.76
CA THR A 50 22.16 15.21 1.77
C THR A 50 22.32 13.72 2.03
N GLU A 51 23.44 13.15 1.59
CA GLU A 51 23.86 11.78 1.94
C GLU A 51 23.92 11.59 3.47
N ALA A 52 24.43 12.59 4.20
CA ALA A 52 24.54 12.53 5.64
C ALA A 52 23.17 12.38 6.32
N GLU A 53 22.16 13.08 5.81
CA GLU A 53 20.77 12.97 6.28
C GLU A 53 20.18 11.58 5.96
N ALA A 54 20.37 11.08 4.74
CA ALA A 54 19.93 9.74 4.36
C ALA A 54 20.57 8.66 5.25
N ARG A 55 21.89 8.78 5.52
CA ARG A 55 22.62 7.87 6.41
C ARG A 55 22.19 7.98 7.87
N ALA A 56 21.89 9.18 8.35
CA ALA A 56 21.37 9.37 9.70
C ALA A 56 19.98 8.72 9.86
N ALA A 57 19.14 8.77 8.83
CA ALA A 57 17.79 8.22 8.85
C ALA A 57 17.72 6.71 8.57
N ARG A 58 18.60 6.17 7.71
CA ARG A 58 18.54 4.78 7.21
C ARG A 58 19.74 3.91 7.56
N GLY A 59 20.81 4.47 8.12
CA GLY A 59 22.08 3.79 8.34
C GLY A 59 22.97 3.78 7.09
N GLU A 60 23.95 2.88 7.04
CA GLU A 60 24.76 2.71 5.83
C GLU A 60 23.95 2.14 4.68
N PRO A 61 24.19 2.60 3.43
CA PRO A 61 23.60 1.97 2.27
C PRO A 61 24.11 0.53 2.12
N ALA A 62 23.24 -0.36 1.68
CA ALA A 62 23.62 -1.75 1.40
C ALA A 62 24.63 -1.83 0.24
N ARG A 63 24.52 -0.88 -0.71
CA ARG A 63 25.43 -0.77 -1.85
C ARG A 63 25.54 0.68 -2.32
N ARG A 64 26.70 1.02 -2.89
CA ARG A 64 26.95 2.27 -3.59
C ARG A 64 27.25 1.98 -5.05
N TRP A 65 26.54 2.63 -5.95
CA TRP A 65 26.70 2.50 -7.40
C TRP A 65 27.35 3.75 -7.97
N ALA A 66 28.57 3.62 -8.50
CA ALA A 66 29.24 4.71 -9.21
C ALA A 66 28.62 4.90 -10.60
N ASN A 67 28.20 6.11 -10.93
CA ASN A 67 27.63 6.46 -12.24
C ASN A 67 28.67 7.15 -13.12
N ASP A 68 28.51 7.04 -14.44
CA ASP A 68 29.47 7.55 -15.43
C ASP A 68 29.55 9.09 -15.44
N ASP A 69 28.50 9.75 -14.95
CA ASP A 69 28.42 11.21 -14.76
C ASP A 69 29.16 11.69 -13.48
N GLY A 70 29.81 10.78 -12.75
CA GLY A 70 30.52 11.07 -11.50
C GLY A 70 29.61 11.16 -10.27
N THR A 71 28.31 10.92 -10.42
CA THR A 71 27.38 10.80 -9.28
C THR A 71 27.44 9.41 -8.65
N THR A 72 26.94 9.27 -7.43
CA THR A 72 26.82 7.98 -6.76
C THR A 72 25.37 7.71 -6.40
N THR A 73 24.86 6.51 -6.66
CA THR A 73 23.54 6.06 -6.18
C THR A 73 23.70 5.18 -4.96
N LEU A 74 23.08 5.57 -3.85
CA LEU A 74 23.03 4.83 -2.60
C LEU A 74 21.78 3.94 -2.59
N GLU A 75 21.96 2.67 -2.27
CA GLU A 75 20.89 1.67 -2.25
C GLU A 75 20.47 1.32 -0.82
N TYR A 76 19.18 1.44 -0.53
CA TYR A 76 18.56 1.10 0.75
C TYR A 76 17.39 0.11 0.54
N PRO A 77 17.69 -1.20 0.42
CA PRO A 77 16.67 -2.22 0.22
C PRO A 77 15.94 -2.52 1.53
N THR A 78 14.63 -2.79 1.45
CA THR A 78 13.86 -3.36 2.57
C THR A 78 13.69 -4.88 2.45
N GLN A 79 14.22 -5.48 1.38
CA GLN A 79 14.27 -6.93 1.17
C GLN A 79 15.04 -7.64 2.31
N PRO A 80 14.77 -8.93 2.57
CA PRO A 80 13.79 -9.80 1.90
C PRO A 80 12.34 -9.64 2.39
N ASN A 81 12.12 -8.82 3.44
CA ASN A 81 10.85 -8.78 4.17
C ASN A 81 9.95 -7.60 3.77
N GLY A 82 10.52 -6.50 3.28
CA GLY A 82 9.80 -5.36 2.72
C GLY A 82 9.67 -5.43 1.21
N ASP A 83 8.99 -4.45 0.63
CA ASP A 83 8.57 -4.40 -0.78
C ASP A 83 9.11 -3.20 -1.57
N THR A 84 10.03 -2.44 -0.96
CA THR A 84 10.63 -1.23 -1.54
C THR A 84 12.15 -1.30 -1.55
N CYS A 85 12.77 -0.57 -2.48
CA CYS A 85 14.21 -0.35 -2.50
C CYS A 85 14.48 1.12 -2.81
N LEU A 86 14.78 1.91 -1.77
CA LEU A 86 15.04 3.33 -1.93
C LEU A 86 16.41 3.54 -2.56
N MET A 87 16.43 4.24 -3.68
CA MET A 87 17.65 4.71 -4.34
C MET A 87 17.79 6.20 -4.15
N VAL A 88 18.97 6.64 -3.70
CA VAL A 88 19.29 8.07 -3.49
C VAL A 88 20.52 8.40 -4.32
N GLN A 89 20.36 9.19 -5.38
CA GLN A 89 21.49 9.66 -6.19
C GLN A 89 22.04 10.96 -5.59
N VAL A 90 23.35 10.98 -5.35
CA VAL A 90 24.09 12.10 -4.77
C VAL A 90 25.22 12.55 -5.69
N ASP A 91 25.53 13.83 -5.66
CA ASP A 91 26.72 14.38 -6.33
C ASP A 91 28.02 14.08 -5.55
N GLN A 92 29.16 14.57 -6.07
CA GLN A 92 30.46 14.42 -5.42
C GLN A 92 30.57 15.15 -4.07
N GLY A 93 29.71 16.14 -3.83
CA GLY A 93 29.61 16.89 -2.57
C GLY A 93 28.65 16.26 -1.55
N GLY A 94 27.98 15.15 -1.89
CA GLY A 94 27.00 14.48 -1.04
C GLY A 94 25.63 15.18 -1.01
N ILE A 95 25.32 16.05 -1.97
CA ILE A 95 24.00 16.64 -2.14
C ILE A 95 23.09 15.68 -2.90
N VAL A 96 21.87 15.48 -2.42
CA VAL A 96 20.88 14.61 -3.07
C VAL A 96 20.33 15.30 -4.33
N LEU A 97 20.52 14.65 -5.48
CA LEU A 97 20.02 15.10 -6.78
C LEU A 97 18.62 14.56 -7.05
N ARG A 98 18.39 13.28 -6.71
CA ARG A 98 17.09 12.62 -6.86
C ARG A 98 16.98 11.39 -5.96
N GLN A 99 15.74 11.01 -5.67
CA GLN A 99 15.43 9.78 -4.95
C GLN A 99 14.20 9.11 -5.57
N TRP A 100 14.18 7.77 -5.56
CA TRP A 100 13.07 6.99 -6.11
C TRP A 100 13.04 5.59 -5.49
N ASP A 101 11.92 4.89 -5.67
CA ASP A 101 11.83 3.46 -5.37
C ASP A 101 12.22 2.64 -6.61
N ALA A 102 13.25 1.83 -6.49
CA ALA A 102 13.75 0.95 -7.56
C ALA A 102 12.71 -0.12 -7.93
N LEU A 103 11.82 -0.49 -7.01
CA LEU A 103 10.79 -1.51 -7.22
C LEU A 103 9.44 -0.92 -7.67
N ALA A 104 9.41 0.37 -8.02
CA ALA A 104 8.23 0.99 -8.61
C ALA A 104 7.89 0.34 -9.97
N PRO A 105 6.59 0.27 -10.35
CA PRO A 105 6.14 -0.39 -11.58
C PRO A 105 6.86 0.08 -12.84
N GLU A 106 7.21 1.36 -12.91
CA GLU A 106 7.92 1.96 -14.04
C GLU A 106 9.33 1.37 -14.21
N ASN A 107 10.03 1.06 -13.12
CA ASN A 107 11.35 0.42 -13.18
C ASN A 107 11.26 -1.08 -13.42
N LEU A 108 10.24 -1.76 -12.87
CA LEU A 108 9.99 -3.17 -13.17
C LEU A 108 9.75 -3.39 -14.68
N ALA A 109 9.01 -2.48 -15.32
CA ALA A 109 8.74 -2.52 -16.75
C ALA A 109 10.00 -2.31 -17.63
N ARG A 110 11.03 -1.66 -17.10
CA ARG A 110 12.32 -1.44 -17.80
C ARG A 110 13.20 -2.69 -17.81
N VAL A 111 12.82 -3.75 -17.11
CA VAL A 111 13.53 -5.03 -17.14
C VAL A 111 13.16 -5.77 -18.42
N GLU A 112 13.97 -5.57 -19.45
CA GLU A 112 13.77 -6.15 -20.77
C GLU A 112 14.69 -7.35 -21.04
N ARG A 113 14.32 -8.14 -22.04
CA ARG A 113 15.13 -9.28 -22.50
C ARG A 113 16.50 -8.79 -22.97
N GLY A 114 17.56 -9.50 -22.58
CA GLY A 114 18.94 -9.21 -22.98
C GLY A 114 19.73 -8.32 -22.02
N LEU A 115 19.10 -7.74 -20.99
CA LEU A 115 19.83 -7.13 -19.88
C LEU A 115 20.67 -8.18 -19.15
N ASP A 116 21.84 -7.80 -18.66
CA ASP A 116 22.61 -8.65 -17.74
C ASP A 116 22.18 -8.46 -16.28
N LYS A 117 22.68 -9.37 -15.43
CA LYS A 117 22.44 -9.37 -13.99
C LYS A 117 22.82 -8.05 -13.31
N GLU A 118 23.93 -7.43 -13.70
CA GLU A 118 24.40 -6.20 -13.06
C GLU A 118 23.51 -5.01 -13.44
N GLN A 119 23.08 -4.94 -14.70
CA GLN A 119 22.08 -3.98 -15.17
C GLN A 119 20.76 -4.14 -14.40
N VAL A 120 20.30 -5.37 -14.15
CA VAL A 120 19.09 -5.63 -13.35
C VAL A 120 19.30 -5.24 -11.89
N SER A 121 20.41 -5.61 -11.25
CA SER A 121 20.72 -5.19 -9.88
C SER A 121 20.84 -3.68 -9.73
N ARG A 122 21.41 -3.00 -10.73
CA ARG A 122 21.50 -1.53 -10.72
C ARG A 122 20.14 -0.86 -10.84
N LEU A 123 19.21 -1.49 -11.58
CA LEU A 123 17.87 -0.99 -11.81
C LEU A 123 16.93 -1.24 -10.62
N LEU A 124 16.98 -2.43 -10.02
CA LEU A 124 16.03 -2.90 -9.00
C LEU A 124 16.62 -2.97 -7.58
N GLY A 125 17.94 -2.89 -7.44
CA GLY A 125 18.65 -3.11 -6.18
C GLY A 125 18.77 -4.59 -5.80
N SER A 126 19.04 -4.83 -4.52
CA SER A 126 19.26 -6.15 -3.94
C SER A 126 18.01 -7.03 -4.05
N HIS A 127 18.18 -8.22 -4.61
CA HIS A 127 17.13 -9.24 -4.70
C HIS A 127 16.90 -9.93 -3.36
N ARG A 128 15.71 -10.52 -3.21
CA ARG A 128 15.29 -11.29 -2.03
C ARG A 128 15.92 -12.67 -2.01
N SER A 129 15.81 -13.41 -3.11
CA SER A 129 16.43 -14.73 -3.26
C SER A 129 16.87 -15.01 -4.69
N GLU A 130 17.80 -15.94 -4.80
CA GLU A 130 18.31 -16.51 -6.03
C GLU A 130 18.01 -18.01 -6.04
N GLN A 131 17.49 -18.52 -7.16
CA GLN A 131 17.20 -19.93 -7.36
C GLN A 131 17.68 -20.40 -8.73
N ARG A 132 18.48 -21.47 -8.77
CA ARG A 132 18.99 -22.06 -10.01
C ARG A 132 18.30 -23.38 -10.34
N PHE A 133 17.75 -23.48 -11.54
CA PHE A 133 17.09 -24.67 -12.06
C PHE A 133 18.00 -25.44 -13.02
N ARG A 134 18.53 -26.57 -12.56
CA ARG A 134 19.51 -27.36 -13.32
C ARG A 134 18.99 -27.89 -14.66
N ASN A 135 17.72 -28.28 -14.73
CA ASN A 135 17.16 -28.90 -15.94
C ASN A 135 16.91 -27.92 -17.08
N SER A 136 16.49 -26.69 -16.76
CA SER A 136 16.28 -25.62 -17.75
C SER A 136 17.54 -24.76 -17.97
N GLY A 137 18.50 -24.81 -17.04
CA GLY A 137 19.64 -23.88 -17.02
C GLY A 137 19.26 -22.47 -16.55
N GLU A 138 18.00 -22.24 -16.16
CA GLU A 138 17.53 -20.94 -15.71
C GLU A 138 18.05 -20.61 -14.31
N GLU A 139 18.42 -19.36 -14.11
CA GLU A 139 18.63 -18.76 -12.79
C GLU A 139 17.58 -17.67 -12.59
N VAL A 140 16.91 -17.69 -11.45
CA VAL A 140 15.77 -16.81 -11.17
C VAL A 140 16.08 -15.99 -9.94
N TRP A 141 16.00 -14.69 -10.09
CA TRP A 141 16.06 -13.74 -8.99
C TRP A 141 14.67 -13.22 -8.72
N ASP A 142 14.29 -13.11 -7.45
CA ASP A 142 13.00 -12.55 -7.06
C ASP A 142 13.13 -11.36 -6.11
N TRP A 143 12.14 -10.49 -6.16
CA TRP A 143 11.94 -9.36 -5.25
C TRP A 143 10.52 -9.41 -4.73
N ASN A 144 10.33 -9.13 -3.44
CA ASN A 144 9.01 -8.78 -2.94
C ASN A 144 8.68 -7.37 -3.43
N ILE A 145 7.53 -7.19 -4.07
CA ILE A 145 7.08 -5.89 -4.59
C ILE A 145 5.74 -5.52 -3.97
N ARG A 146 5.33 -4.26 -4.12
CA ARG A 146 4.03 -3.81 -3.61
C ARG A 146 2.93 -4.76 -4.09
N ASN A 147 2.17 -5.29 -3.14
CA ASN A 147 1.16 -6.28 -3.42
C ASN A 147 -0.13 -5.63 -3.93
N ASP A 148 -0.26 -5.55 -5.24
CA ASP A 148 -1.48 -5.11 -5.93
C ASP A 148 -2.33 -6.32 -6.41
N GLY A 149 -1.97 -7.54 -6.01
CA GLY A 149 -2.58 -8.80 -6.44
C GLY A 149 -3.52 -9.47 -5.42
N PRO A 150 -4.12 -10.62 -5.79
CA PRO A 150 -5.08 -11.35 -4.95
C PRO A 150 -4.47 -12.11 -3.77
N GLY A 151 -3.13 -12.17 -3.68
CA GLY A 151 -2.39 -12.87 -2.64
C GLY A 151 -2.10 -12.01 -1.41
N ILE A 152 -1.30 -12.55 -0.49
CA ILE A 152 -0.73 -11.81 0.65
C ILE A 152 0.60 -11.12 0.33
N ALA A 153 1.26 -11.53 -0.76
CA ALA A 153 2.45 -10.89 -1.29
C ALA A 153 2.53 -11.10 -2.81
N THR A 154 3.21 -10.19 -3.50
CA THR A 154 3.52 -10.33 -4.93
C THR A 154 5.03 -10.37 -5.10
N LEU A 155 5.53 -11.42 -5.77
CA LEU A 155 6.93 -11.53 -6.15
C LEU A 155 7.10 -11.14 -7.61
N PHE A 156 8.07 -10.28 -7.88
CA PHE A 156 8.56 -10.05 -9.24
C PHE A 156 9.78 -10.93 -9.47
N ASN A 157 9.72 -11.76 -10.51
CA ASN A 157 10.78 -12.73 -10.82
C ASN A 157 11.43 -12.35 -12.15
N VAL A 158 12.76 -12.34 -12.17
CA VAL A 158 13.57 -12.16 -13.37
C VAL A 158 14.31 -13.46 -13.65
N HIS A 159 14.10 -14.00 -14.85
CA HIS A 159 14.68 -15.27 -15.28
C HIS A 159 15.85 -15.00 -16.21
N PHE A 160 16.98 -15.61 -15.90
CA PHE A 160 18.24 -15.49 -16.62
C PHE A 160 18.66 -16.82 -17.23
N ILE A 161 19.17 -16.78 -18.46
CA ILE A 161 19.94 -17.86 -19.09
C ILE A 161 21.25 -17.24 -19.56
N ASP A 162 22.38 -17.90 -19.27
CA ASP A 162 23.72 -17.40 -19.57
C ASP A 162 23.98 -15.95 -19.08
N GLY A 163 23.38 -15.61 -17.93
CA GLY A 163 23.51 -14.28 -17.32
C GLY A 163 22.70 -13.18 -17.97
N LYS A 164 21.84 -13.50 -18.94
CA LYS A 164 20.98 -12.55 -19.66
C LYS A 164 19.51 -12.78 -19.36
N VAL A 165 18.73 -11.71 -19.19
CA VAL A 165 17.29 -11.78 -18.97
C VAL A 165 16.63 -12.42 -20.17
N VAL A 166 15.87 -13.49 -19.94
CA VAL A 166 15.05 -14.16 -20.96
C VAL A 166 13.57 -13.85 -20.78
N ARG A 167 13.09 -13.69 -19.55
CA ARG A 167 11.69 -13.35 -19.24
C ARG A 167 11.56 -12.78 -17.84
N THR A 168 10.44 -12.10 -17.61
CA THR A 168 9.98 -11.68 -16.29
C THR A 168 8.64 -12.36 -15.99
N SER A 169 8.32 -12.57 -14.72
CA SER A 169 7.02 -13.11 -14.30
C SER A 169 6.64 -12.61 -12.91
N GLN A 170 5.34 -12.54 -12.62
CA GLN A 170 4.86 -12.28 -11.27
C GLN A 170 4.29 -13.55 -10.63
N THR A 171 4.50 -13.70 -9.33
CA THR A 171 3.96 -14.80 -8.54
C THR A 171 3.20 -14.23 -7.35
N TYR A 172 1.92 -14.58 -7.22
CA TYR A 172 1.13 -14.24 -6.05
C TYR A 172 1.30 -15.32 -4.98
N VAL A 173 1.70 -14.91 -3.79
CA VAL A 173 1.84 -15.81 -2.64
C VAL A 173 0.49 -15.84 -1.92
N PHE A 174 -0.04 -17.04 -1.72
CA PHE A 174 -1.25 -17.26 -0.92
C PHE A 174 -0.89 -17.91 0.42
N PRO A 175 -1.68 -17.68 1.47
CA PRO A 175 -1.52 -18.39 2.73
C PRO A 175 -1.63 -19.89 2.53
N ARG A 176 -0.84 -20.66 3.28
CA ARG A 176 -0.86 -22.12 3.20
C ARG A 176 -2.20 -22.70 3.69
N GLU A 177 -2.85 -22.04 4.64
CA GLU A 177 -4.21 -22.39 5.10
C GLU A 177 -5.33 -22.10 4.09
N GLY A 178 -5.02 -21.57 2.89
CA GLY A 178 -6.01 -21.19 1.88
C GLY A 178 -6.47 -19.74 2.03
N ALA A 179 -7.35 -19.28 1.14
CA ALA A 179 -7.83 -17.90 1.10
C ALA A 179 -8.34 -17.45 2.49
N VAL A 180 -7.68 -16.45 3.08
CA VAL A 180 -8.14 -15.84 4.32
C VAL A 180 -9.50 -15.21 4.08
N HIS A 181 -10.52 -15.80 4.70
CA HIS A 181 -11.87 -15.32 4.68
C HIS A 181 -11.92 -14.00 5.46
N GLY A 182 -12.20 -12.88 4.79
CA GLY A 182 -12.86 -11.77 5.48
C GLY A 182 -14.20 -12.28 6.02
N ALA A 183 -14.72 -11.69 7.10
CA ALA A 183 -15.96 -12.12 7.78
C ALA A 183 -17.22 -12.18 6.87
N TRP A 184 -17.11 -11.75 5.61
CA TRP A 184 -18.14 -11.78 4.58
C TRP A 184 -17.55 -12.32 3.28
N GLY A 185 -17.24 -13.62 3.26
CA GLY A 185 -16.51 -14.31 2.18
C GLY A 185 -16.95 -13.95 0.76
N GLY A 186 -16.09 -13.24 0.04
CA GLY A 186 -16.12 -13.10 -1.41
C GLY A 186 -14.98 -13.92 -2.01
N TYR A 187 -15.31 -14.86 -2.89
CA TYR A 187 -14.35 -15.73 -3.56
C TYR A 187 -13.46 -14.88 -4.49
N TYR A 188 -12.13 -15.03 -4.42
CA TYR A 188 -11.28 -14.65 -5.54
C TYR A 188 -11.57 -15.67 -6.66
N GLY A 189 -12.52 -15.32 -7.52
CA GLY A 189 -12.94 -16.13 -8.66
C GLY A 189 -11.75 -16.42 -9.57
N TYR A 190 -11.45 -17.70 -9.75
CA TYR A 190 -10.73 -18.16 -10.94
C TYR A 190 -11.48 -17.67 -12.20
N PRO A 191 -10.81 -17.37 -13.32
CA PRO A 191 -11.43 -16.78 -14.52
C PRO A 191 -12.57 -17.58 -15.19
N TRP A 192 -12.84 -18.80 -14.73
CA TRP A 192 -13.91 -19.67 -15.22
C TRP A 192 -15.00 -19.97 -14.17
N GLY A 193 -15.00 -19.25 -13.04
CA GLY A 193 -15.99 -19.42 -11.98
C GLY A 193 -17.21 -18.53 -12.18
N TRP A 194 -18.25 -19.06 -12.81
CA TRP A 194 -19.57 -18.41 -12.84
C TRP A 194 -20.11 -18.28 -11.41
N GLY A 195 -20.43 -17.04 -11.03
CA GLY A 195 -20.78 -16.68 -9.67
C GLY A 195 -22.14 -17.18 -9.19
N VAL A 196 -22.35 -16.93 -7.88
CA VAL A 196 -23.60 -16.94 -7.13
C VAL A 196 -24.28 -18.31 -7.01
N GLY A 197 -24.01 -18.96 -5.87
CA GLY A 197 -25.00 -19.80 -5.20
C GLY A 197 -25.22 -21.20 -5.77
N TRP A 198 -24.18 -22.05 -5.81
CA TRP A 198 -24.38 -23.50 -5.95
C TRP A 198 -23.42 -24.24 -5.03
N GLY A 199 -23.93 -24.59 -3.85
CA GLY A 199 -23.26 -25.54 -2.96
C GLY A 199 -23.18 -26.90 -3.65
N TYR A 200 -22.08 -27.61 -3.41
CA TYR A 200 -21.94 -29.02 -3.81
C TYR A 200 -23.18 -29.82 -3.39
N PRO A 201 -23.75 -30.67 -4.27
CA PRO A 201 -24.86 -31.52 -3.90
C PRO A 201 -24.43 -32.45 -2.76
N ARG A 202 -25.09 -32.31 -1.60
CA ARG A 202 -24.94 -33.26 -0.48
C ARG A 202 -25.56 -34.60 -0.89
N PRO A 203 -25.13 -35.74 -0.32
CA PRO A 203 -25.40 -37.08 -0.89
C PRO A 203 -26.86 -37.57 -0.83
N PHE A 204 -27.83 -36.76 -0.42
CA PHE A 204 -29.13 -37.25 0.08
C PHE A 204 -30.40 -36.65 -0.53
N HIS A 205 -30.35 -35.95 -1.68
CA HIS A 205 -31.59 -35.61 -2.40
C HIS A 205 -31.43 -35.76 -3.92
N PRO A 206 -32.17 -36.67 -4.57
CA PRO A 206 -32.14 -36.83 -6.01
C PRO A 206 -33.09 -35.81 -6.63
N TYR A 207 -32.51 -34.75 -7.23
CA TYR A 207 -33.07 -33.80 -8.19
C TYR A 207 -34.48 -33.22 -7.98
N PRO A 208 -34.59 -31.90 -8.17
CA PRO A 208 -35.65 -31.38 -9.02
C PRO A 208 -35.04 -30.53 -10.13
N PHE A 209 -35.21 -31.02 -11.36
CA PHE A 209 -35.46 -30.30 -12.62
C PHE A 209 -35.47 -28.75 -12.50
N GLY A 210 -34.87 -27.95 -13.39
CA GLY A 210 -34.46 -28.11 -14.77
C GLY A 210 -34.19 -26.69 -15.30
N HIS A 211 -33.17 -26.50 -16.13
CA HIS A 211 -32.76 -25.17 -16.61
C HIS A 211 -33.53 -24.82 -17.91
N PRO A 212 -33.93 -23.56 -18.15
CA PRO A 212 -34.87 -23.22 -19.22
C PRO A 212 -34.25 -23.01 -20.60
N PHE A 213 -33.03 -23.48 -20.87
CA PHE A 213 -32.43 -23.34 -22.20
C PHE A 213 -31.71 -24.62 -22.63
N PHE A 214 -32.09 -25.04 -23.83
CA PHE A 214 -31.48 -26.01 -24.75
C PHE A 214 -32.14 -27.38 -24.89
N TRP A 215 -32.40 -27.67 -26.17
CA TRP A 215 -32.84 -28.90 -26.83
C TRP A 215 -31.78 -30.00 -26.77
#